data_AF-A0A940DBQ9-F1
#
_entry.id   AF-A0A940DBQ9-F1
#
_cell.length_a   1.000
_cell.length_b   1.000
_cell.length_c   1.000
_cell.angle_alpha   90.00
_cell.angle_beta   90.00
_cell.angle_gamma   90.00
#
_symmetry.space_group_name_H-M   'P 1'
#
loop_
_entity.id
_entity.type
_entity.pdbx_description
1 polymer ?
#
loop_
_entity_poly.entity_id
_entity_poly.type
_entity_poly.pdbx_seq_one_letter_code
_entity_poly.pdbx_strand_id
1 'polypeptide(L)'
;MKKLVLILCLLSFSANAGVDNAWGVNQEKLNIYRASHPRYNFPADISDLIEAQSKQILEYFYDNYRFDDYKYDEIADQVWDIFIHMSIADTEATINNCIAKYYEFNEYGTQGTVQPQFYAPFGSMASIHLLNGMKPDNVPKMLKCLYAIKY
;
A
#
# COMPACT_ATOMS: atom_id res chain seq x y z
N MET A 1 11.60 -16.90 8.10
CA MET A 1 10.65 -17.57 7.19
C MET A 1 9.59 -16.62 6.60
N LYS A 2 9.59 -15.30 6.89
CA LYS A 2 8.59 -14.35 6.38
C LYS A 2 8.80 -13.93 4.91
N LYS A 3 10.05 -13.76 4.46
CA LYS A 3 10.39 -13.40 3.06
C LYS A 3 9.97 -14.41 1.99
N LEU A 4 9.75 -15.69 2.34
CA LEU A 4 9.46 -16.73 1.36
C LEU A 4 7.98 -16.76 0.94
N VAL A 5 7.06 -16.27 1.78
CA VAL A 5 5.61 -16.32 1.52
C VAL A 5 5.19 -15.19 0.57
N LEU A 6 5.85 -14.03 0.64
CA LEU A 6 5.65 -12.91 -0.30
C LEU A 6 5.91 -13.32 -1.77
N ILE A 7 6.79 -14.31 -1.99
CA ILE A 7 7.13 -14.85 -3.31
C ILE A 7 6.09 -15.88 -3.80
N LEU A 8 5.34 -16.53 -2.92
CA LEU A 8 4.39 -17.58 -3.31
C LEU A 8 3.01 -17.07 -3.73
N CYS A 9 2.52 -15.94 -3.18
CA CYS A 9 1.24 -15.35 -3.62
C CYS A 9 1.30 -14.80 -5.06
N LEU A 10 2.50 -14.60 -5.59
CA LEU A 10 2.81 -14.03 -6.88
C LEU A 10 2.61 -14.97 -8.09
N LEU A 11 2.22 -16.24 -7.87
CA LEU A 11 2.15 -17.27 -8.91
C LEU A 11 0.73 -17.62 -9.41
N SER A 12 -0.31 -16.86 -9.04
CA SER A 12 -1.71 -17.25 -9.30
C SER A 12 -2.47 -16.46 -10.36
N PHE A 13 -1.89 -15.43 -10.98
CA PHE A 13 -2.63 -14.62 -11.96
C PHE A 13 -2.46 -15.15 -13.39
N SER A 14 -3.60 -15.59 -13.92
CA SER A 14 -3.81 -16.25 -15.20
C SER A 14 -3.52 -15.35 -16.40
N ALA A 15 -2.81 -15.94 -17.37
CA ALA A 15 -2.47 -15.40 -18.68
C ALA A 15 -3.67 -14.81 -19.43
N ASN A 16 -3.61 -13.51 -19.75
CA ASN A 16 -4.32 -12.97 -20.91
C ASN A 16 -3.58 -11.75 -21.48
N ALA A 17 -2.87 -12.01 -22.59
CA ALA A 17 -2.22 -11.11 -23.54
C ALA A 17 -2.40 -9.58 -23.37
N GLY A 18 -1.34 -8.92 -22.87
CA GLY A 18 -1.12 -7.48 -23.08
C GLY A 18 -0.39 -6.78 -21.93
N VAL A 19 0.91 -7.09 -21.72
CA VAL A 19 1.78 -6.50 -20.68
C VAL A 19 1.26 -6.78 -19.25
N ASP A 20 1.35 -8.04 -18.82
CA ASP A 20 1.11 -8.41 -17.43
C ASP A 20 2.19 -7.80 -16.54
N ASN A 21 1.80 -6.75 -15.80
CA ASN A 21 2.37 -6.21 -14.57
C ASN A 21 3.78 -6.72 -14.22
N ALA A 22 4.77 -5.82 -14.31
CA ALA A 22 5.99 -5.89 -13.51
C ALA A 22 5.64 -5.78 -12.00
N TRP A 23 4.99 -6.81 -11.46
CA TRP A 23 4.73 -7.14 -10.06
C TRP A 23 3.92 -6.11 -9.24
N GLY A 24 3.17 -5.19 -9.86
CA GLY A 24 2.46 -4.12 -9.16
C GLY A 24 3.32 -2.86 -8.89
N VAL A 25 4.49 -2.80 -9.51
CA VAL A 25 5.17 -1.51 -9.73
C VAL A 25 4.36 -0.73 -10.76
N ASN A 26 4.12 0.55 -10.52
CA ASN A 26 3.55 1.48 -11.52
C ASN A 26 4.59 2.58 -11.83
N GLN A 27 4.30 3.45 -12.80
CA GLN A 27 5.25 4.50 -13.22
C GLN A 27 5.59 5.46 -12.07
N GLU A 28 4.64 5.77 -11.19
CA GLU A 28 4.88 6.60 -10.01
C GLU A 28 5.91 5.97 -9.07
N LYS A 29 5.72 4.69 -8.72
CA LYS A 29 6.64 3.92 -7.87
C LYS A 29 8.05 3.85 -8.48
N LEU A 30 8.15 3.62 -9.79
CA LEU A 30 9.43 3.66 -10.51
C LEU A 30 10.10 5.04 -10.40
N ASN A 31 9.36 6.12 -10.65
CA ASN A 31 9.89 7.48 -10.59
C ASN A 31 10.41 7.83 -9.19
N ILE A 32 9.66 7.49 -8.14
CA ILE A 32 10.07 7.70 -6.75
C ILE A 32 11.32 6.88 -6.44
N TYR A 33 11.35 5.60 -6.83
CA TYR A 33 12.52 4.76 -6.60
C TYR A 33 13.77 5.36 -7.26
N ARG A 34 13.67 5.76 -8.54
CA ARG A 34 14.76 6.39 -9.30
C ARG A 34 15.25 7.68 -8.65
N ALA A 35 14.35 8.50 -8.14
CA ALA A 35 14.70 9.74 -7.43
C ALA A 35 15.47 9.48 -6.13
N SER A 36 15.09 8.45 -5.37
CA SER A 36 15.82 8.01 -4.17
C SER A 36 17.14 7.30 -4.48
N HIS A 37 17.28 6.75 -5.68
CA HIS A 37 18.36 5.85 -6.10
C HIS A 37 19.04 6.30 -7.41
N PRO A 38 19.51 7.56 -7.51
CA PRO A 38 19.95 8.13 -8.79
C PRO A 38 21.22 7.48 -9.37
N ARG A 39 21.95 6.71 -8.55
CA ARG A 39 23.16 5.98 -8.96
C ARG A 39 22.87 4.64 -9.63
N TYR A 40 21.65 4.12 -9.50
CA TYR A 40 21.26 2.86 -10.11
C TYR A 40 20.63 3.12 -11.48
N ASN A 41 21.06 2.36 -12.49
CA ASN A 41 20.60 2.53 -13.86
C ASN A 41 19.26 1.81 -14.08
N PHE A 42 18.19 2.37 -13.52
CA PHE A 42 16.82 1.91 -13.76
C PHE A 42 16.25 2.56 -15.03
N PRO A 43 15.42 1.84 -15.80
CA PRO A 43 14.80 2.36 -17.01
C PRO A 43 13.91 3.57 -16.71
N ALA A 44 13.67 4.39 -17.75
CA ALA A 44 12.79 5.54 -17.61
C ALA A 44 11.31 5.16 -17.60
N ASP A 45 10.95 4.17 -18.41
CA ASP A 45 9.58 3.68 -18.58
C ASP A 45 9.40 2.33 -17.89
N ILE A 46 8.21 2.12 -17.32
CA ILE A 46 7.83 0.87 -16.68
C ILE A 46 7.84 -0.33 -17.63
N SER A 47 7.53 -0.13 -18.92
CA SER A 47 7.52 -1.20 -19.92
C SER A 47 8.89 -1.83 -20.16
N ASP A 48 9.96 -1.13 -19.78
CA ASP A 48 11.35 -1.61 -19.86
C ASP A 48 11.84 -2.29 -18.56
N LEU A 49 11.01 -2.36 -17.50
CA LEU A 49 11.41 -3.00 -16.26
C LEU A 49 11.49 -4.52 -16.39
N ILE A 50 12.60 -5.08 -15.95
CA ILE A 50 12.73 -6.53 -15.77
C ILE A 50 12.30 -6.94 -14.36
N GLU A 51 11.89 -8.20 -14.20
CA GLU A 51 11.42 -8.76 -12.93
C GLU A 51 12.35 -8.49 -11.73
N ALA A 52 13.67 -8.64 -11.91
CA ALA A 52 14.63 -8.40 -10.83
C ALA A 52 14.61 -6.95 -10.34
N GLN A 53 14.43 -5.99 -11.25
CA GLN A 53 14.32 -4.57 -10.93
C GLN A 53 12.99 -4.27 -10.24
N SER A 54 11.89 -4.89 -10.69
CA SER A 54 10.58 -4.74 -10.05
C SER A 54 10.60 -5.22 -8.60
N LYS A 55 11.21 -6.39 -8.33
CA LYS A 55 11.36 -6.93 -6.98
C LYS A 55 12.14 -5.97 -6.09
N GLN A 56 13.26 -5.42 -6.59
CA GLN A 56 14.06 -4.44 -5.86
C GLN A 56 13.27 -3.16 -5.52
N ILE A 57 12.40 -2.70 -6.43
CA ILE A 57 11.53 -1.55 -6.18
C ILE A 57 10.49 -1.88 -5.09
N LEU A 58 9.83 -3.04 -5.19
CA LEU A 58 8.81 -3.45 -4.22
C LEU A 58 9.39 -3.69 -2.83
N GLU A 59 10.56 -4.32 -2.72
CA GLU A 59 11.26 -4.48 -1.45
C GLU A 59 11.55 -3.12 -0.79
N TYR A 60 12.00 -2.14 -1.57
CA TYR A 60 12.18 -0.78 -1.06
C TYR A 60 10.89 -0.18 -0.50
N PHE A 61 9.77 -0.33 -1.20
CA PHE A 61 8.50 0.19 -0.71
C PHE A 61 7.99 -0.58 0.51
N TYR A 62 8.13 -1.90 0.52
CA TYR A 62 7.74 -2.74 1.65
C TYR A 62 8.49 -2.32 2.94
N ASP A 63 9.80 -2.07 2.82
CA ASP A 63 10.64 -1.61 3.94
C ASP A 63 10.33 -0.17 4.35
N ASN A 64 10.20 0.76 3.39
CA ASN A 64 9.99 2.18 3.69
C ASN A 64 8.58 2.50 4.21
N TYR A 65 7.59 1.72 3.81
CA TYR A 65 6.22 1.79 4.35
C TYR A 65 6.01 0.88 5.55
N ARG A 66 7.10 0.25 6.04
CA ARG A 66 7.16 -0.43 7.34
C ARG A 66 6.12 -1.53 7.49
N PHE A 67 5.90 -2.31 6.44
CA PHE A 67 4.93 -3.41 6.47
C PHE A 67 5.28 -4.47 7.53
N ASP A 68 6.56 -4.65 7.85
CA ASP A 68 7.02 -5.53 8.93
C ASP A 68 6.68 -5.02 10.35
N ASP A 69 6.28 -3.76 10.51
CA ASP A 69 5.91 -3.17 11.81
C ASP A 69 4.42 -3.32 12.12
N TYR A 70 3.63 -3.88 11.21
CA TYR A 70 2.22 -4.14 11.44
C TYR A 70 2.05 -5.26 12.46
N LYS A 71 1.17 -5.05 13.43
CA LYS A 71 0.85 -6.02 14.48
C LYS A 71 -0.01 -7.18 13.97
N TYR A 72 -0.86 -6.90 12.99
CA TYR A 72 -1.83 -7.84 12.44
C TYR A 72 -1.43 -8.18 11.01
N ASP A 73 -0.95 -9.41 10.79
CA ASP A 73 -0.43 -9.87 9.49
C ASP A 73 -1.51 -9.73 8.39
N GLU A 74 -2.78 -10.01 8.68
CA GLU A 74 -3.87 -9.91 7.70
C GLU A 74 -4.16 -8.48 7.26
N ILE A 75 -3.95 -7.50 8.16
CA ILE A 75 -4.04 -6.07 7.81
C ILE A 75 -2.84 -5.71 6.93
N ALA A 76 -1.64 -6.15 7.29
CA ALA A 76 -0.42 -5.88 6.52
C ALA A 76 -0.54 -6.42 5.09
N ASP A 77 -0.98 -7.67 4.95
CA ASP A 77 -1.18 -8.35 3.66
C ASP A 77 -2.22 -7.62 2.80
N GLN A 78 -3.38 -7.24 3.37
CA GLN A 78 -4.41 -6.55 2.61
C GLN A 78 -3.98 -5.13 2.21
N VAL A 79 -3.29 -4.41 3.08
CA VAL A 79 -2.77 -3.08 2.76
C VAL A 79 -1.67 -3.17 1.70
N TRP A 80 -0.83 -4.21 1.74
CA TRP A 80 0.19 -4.45 0.73
C TRP A 80 -0.45 -4.73 -0.63
N ASP A 81 -1.47 -5.58 -0.66
CA ASP A 81 -2.26 -5.89 -1.85
C ASP A 81 -2.88 -4.64 -2.48
N ILE A 82 -3.49 -3.76 -1.68
CA ILE A 82 -3.99 -2.47 -2.15
C ILE A 82 -2.85 -1.60 -2.73
N PHE A 83 -1.74 -1.52 -2.00
CA PHE A 83 -0.61 -0.69 -2.38
C PHE A 83 0.00 -1.10 -3.73
N ILE A 84 0.12 -2.39 -4.00
CA ILE A 84 0.69 -2.86 -5.28
C ILE A 84 -0.26 -2.62 -6.47
N HIS A 85 -1.57 -2.53 -6.26
CA HIS A 85 -2.53 -2.31 -7.34
C HIS A 85 -2.88 -0.83 -7.59
N MET A 86 -2.63 0.06 -6.63
CA MET A 86 -3.00 1.47 -6.70
C MET A 86 -1.79 2.40 -6.83
N SER A 87 -2.05 3.68 -7.15
CA SER A 87 -1.07 4.75 -6.94
C SER A 87 -0.80 4.93 -5.45
N ILE A 88 0.35 5.52 -5.08
CA ILE A 88 0.67 5.81 -3.68
C ILE A 88 -0.34 6.80 -3.12
N ALA A 89 -0.67 7.84 -3.89
CA ALA A 89 -1.65 8.85 -3.52
C ALA A 89 -3.04 8.23 -3.26
N ASP A 90 -3.53 7.37 -4.16
CA ASP A 90 -4.83 6.73 -3.99
C ASP A 90 -4.83 5.72 -2.84
N THR A 91 -3.72 4.99 -2.65
CA THR A 91 -3.54 4.10 -1.50
C THR A 91 -3.64 4.89 -0.20
N GLU A 92 -2.91 6.00 -0.09
CA GLU A 92 -2.92 6.86 1.09
C GLU A 92 -4.31 7.41 1.40
N ALA A 93 -5.00 7.95 0.39
CA ALA A 93 -6.36 8.44 0.55
C ALA A 93 -7.31 7.34 1.02
N THR A 94 -7.22 6.15 0.42
CA THR A 94 -8.15 5.06 0.71
C THR A 94 -7.91 4.43 2.09
N ILE A 95 -6.65 4.21 2.46
CA ILE A 95 -6.30 3.71 3.80
C ILE A 95 -6.71 4.72 4.87
N ASN A 96 -6.44 6.02 4.67
CA ASN A 96 -6.84 7.06 5.61
C ASN A 96 -8.36 7.14 5.76
N ASN A 97 -9.13 6.94 4.68
CA ASN A 97 -10.59 6.86 4.75
C ASN A 97 -11.06 5.67 5.59
N CYS A 98 -10.42 4.50 5.47
CA CYS A 98 -10.76 3.35 6.32
C CYS A 98 -10.40 3.59 7.80
N ILE A 99 -9.24 4.19 8.08
CA ILE A 99 -8.84 4.57 9.43
C ILE A 99 -9.84 5.57 10.03
N ALA A 100 -10.19 6.63 9.29
CA ALA A 100 -11.13 7.64 9.74
C ALA A 100 -12.52 7.05 10.03
N LYS A 101 -13.02 6.19 9.13
CA LYS A 101 -14.30 5.49 9.31
C LYS A 101 -14.28 4.58 10.54
N TYR A 102 -13.17 3.90 10.81
CA TYR A 102 -13.05 2.99 11.93
C TYR A 102 -12.94 3.72 13.28
N TYR A 103 -12.14 4.78 13.36
CA TYR A 103 -11.96 5.57 14.58
C TYR A 103 -13.07 6.59 14.81
N GLU A 104 -14.04 6.66 13.89
CA GLU A 104 -15.12 7.65 13.90
C GLU A 104 -14.56 9.08 14.03
N PHE A 105 -13.44 9.35 13.35
CA PHE A 105 -12.91 10.71 13.29
C PHE A 105 -13.95 11.60 12.60
N ASN A 106 -14.51 12.54 13.36
CA ASN A 106 -15.65 13.34 12.91
C ASN A 106 -15.36 14.11 11.60
N GLU A 107 -16.38 14.23 10.73
CA GLU A 107 -16.39 15.09 9.54
C GLU A 107 -16.60 16.59 9.85
N TYR A 108 -16.28 17.07 11.06
CA TYR A 108 -16.59 18.45 11.44
C TYR A 108 -15.62 19.48 10.85
N GLY A 109 -15.79 19.79 9.57
CA GLY A 109 -15.55 21.13 9.05
C GLY A 109 -16.78 21.99 9.29
N THR A 110 -16.65 23.09 10.02
CA THR A 110 -17.67 24.15 10.03
C THR A 110 -17.98 24.57 8.60
N GLN A 111 -19.25 24.41 8.19
CA GLN A 111 -19.85 24.87 6.93
C GLN A 111 -19.28 24.30 5.62
N GLY A 112 -19.90 23.21 5.15
CA GLY A 112 -20.15 23.01 3.71
C GLY A 112 -18.99 22.52 2.83
N THR A 113 -17.83 22.20 3.39
CA THR A 113 -16.76 21.50 2.67
C THR A 113 -16.34 20.26 3.46
N VAL A 114 -16.65 19.08 2.90
CA VAL A 114 -16.22 17.79 3.45
C VAL A 114 -14.72 17.69 3.18
N GLN A 115 -13.92 18.01 4.19
CA GLN A 115 -12.51 17.66 4.24
C GLN A 115 -12.35 16.70 5.42
N PRO A 116 -11.82 15.49 5.23
CA PRO A 116 -11.53 14.63 6.37
C PRO A 116 -10.53 15.35 7.28
N GLN A 117 -10.90 15.57 8.56
CA GLN A 117 -9.99 16.16 9.55
C GLN A 117 -8.87 15.20 9.99
N PHE A 118 -8.81 14.01 9.39
CA PHE A 118 -7.78 13.02 9.63
C PHE A 118 -6.93 12.84 8.38
N TYR A 119 -5.65 13.19 8.51
CA TYR A 119 -4.62 12.86 7.54
C TYR A 119 -3.37 12.39 8.28
N ALA A 120 -2.91 11.19 7.97
CA ALA A 120 -1.60 10.70 8.35
C ALA A 120 -0.93 10.18 7.07
N PRO A 121 0.34 10.55 6.79
CA PRO A 121 1.05 9.99 5.65
C PRO A 121 1.05 8.46 5.74
N PHE A 122 0.74 7.78 4.64
CA PHE A 122 0.72 6.33 4.60
C PHE A 122 2.15 5.79 4.83
N GLY A 123 2.28 4.72 5.62
CA GLY A 123 3.58 4.19 6.05
C GLY A 123 4.30 5.02 7.13
N SER A 124 3.73 6.14 7.59
CA SER A 124 4.26 6.87 8.74
C SER A 124 4.06 6.14 10.06
N MET A 125 4.87 6.47 11.08
CA MET A 125 4.69 5.97 12.43
C MET A 125 3.28 6.23 12.98
N ALA A 126 2.65 7.35 12.61
CA ALA A 126 1.32 7.69 13.06
C ALA A 126 0.25 6.75 12.48
N SER A 127 0.28 6.48 11.16
CA SER A 127 -0.68 5.58 10.53
C SER A 127 -0.50 4.13 11.02
N ILE A 128 0.73 3.68 11.20
CA ILE A 128 1.04 2.34 11.75
C ILE A 128 0.58 2.22 13.21
N HIS A 129 0.80 3.26 14.03
CA HIS A 129 0.36 3.24 15.43
C HIS A 129 -1.16 3.12 15.54
N LEU A 130 -1.91 3.76 14.64
CA LEU A 130 -3.36 3.64 14.58
C LEU A 130 -3.76 2.20 14.18
N LEU A 131 -3.20 1.66 13.11
CA LEU A 131 -3.52 0.29 12.70
C LEU A 131 -3.16 -0.76 13.77
N ASN A 132 -2.05 -0.56 14.49
CA ASN A 132 -1.61 -1.44 15.57
C ASN A 132 -2.38 -1.24 16.88
N GLY A 133 -2.90 -0.03 17.11
CA GLY A 133 -3.61 0.37 18.33
C GLY A 133 -5.04 -0.16 18.42
N MET A 134 -5.55 -0.80 17.36
CA MET A 134 -6.87 -1.42 17.36
C MET A 134 -6.96 -2.56 18.38
N LYS A 135 -8.10 -2.67 19.09
CA LYS A 135 -8.41 -3.87 19.89
C LYS A 135 -8.55 -5.09 18.97
N PRO A 136 -8.11 -6.30 19.36
CA PRO A 136 -8.20 -7.49 18.50
C PRO A 136 -9.60 -7.77 17.94
N ASP A 137 -10.65 -7.59 18.74
CA ASP A 137 -12.06 -7.80 18.32
C ASP A 137 -12.52 -6.85 17.21
N ASN A 138 -11.79 -5.77 16.97
CA ASN A 138 -12.10 -4.78 15.94
C ASN A 138 -11.33 -5.01 14.63
N VAL A 139 -10.33 -5.89 14.61
CA VAL A 139 -9.57 -6.25 13.40
C VAL A 139 -10.50 -6.72 12.26
N PRO A 140 -11.52 -7.58 12.50
CA PRO A 140 -12.45 -7.99 11.43
C PRO A 140 -13.24 -6.83 10.80
N LYS A 141 -13.56 -5.79 11.59
CA LYS A 141 -14.26 -4.60 11.07
C LYS A 141 -13.36 -3.77 10.16
N MET A 142 -12.11 -3.59 10.55
CA MET A 142 -11.12 -2.92 9.70
C MET A 142 -10.86 -3.70 8.42
N LEU A 143 -10.64 -5.02 8.52
CA LEU A 143 -10.49 -5.88 7.34
C LEU A 143 -11.69 -5.78 6.40
N LYS A 144 -12.92 -5.76 6.92
CA LYS A 144 -14.11 -5.55 6.10
C LYS A 144 -14.11 -4.19 5.37
N CYS A 145 -13.53 -3.14 5.97
CA CYS A 145 -13.34 -1.87 5.28
C CYS A 145 -12.32 -2.01 4.15
N LEU A 146 -11.17 -2.62 4.44
CA LEU A 146 -10.09 -2.80 3.48
C LEU A 146 -10.51 -3.68 2.29
N TYR A 147 -11.21 -4.79 2.53
CA TYR A 147 -11.75 -5.66 1.47
C TYR A 147 -12.84 -5.01 0.62
N ALA A 148 -13.44 -3.90 1.07
CA ALA A 148 -14.41 -3.17 0.26
C ALA A 148 -13.75 -2.23 -0.76
N ILE A 149 -12.44 -2.04 -0.68
CA ILE A 149 -11.65 -1.24 -1.62
C ILE A 149 -11.60 -1.99 -2.95
N LYS A 150 -11.91 -1.28 -4.03
CA LYS A 150 -11.86 -1.79 -5.40
C LYS A 150 -10.83 -1.01 -6.19
N TYR A 151 -10.01 -1.72 -6.95
CA TYR A 151 -8.98 -1.19 -7.82
C TYR A 151 -8.95 -1.99 -9.13
#